data_AF-A0A1B1ZJK2-F1
#
_entry.id   AF-A0A1B1ZJK2-F1
#
_cell.length_a   1.000
_cell.length_b   1.000
_cell.length_c   1.000
_cell.angle_alpha   90.00
_cell.angle_beta   90.00
_cell.angle_gamma   90.00
#
_symmetry.space_group_name_H-M   'P 1'
#
loop_
_entity.id
_entity.type
_entity.pdbx_description
1 polymer ?
#
loop_
_entity_poly.entity_id
_entity_poly.type
_entity_poly.pdbx_seq_one_letter_code
_entity_poly.pdbx_strand_id
1 'polypeptide(L)'
;MTTIPDHVLTVDVTPAATAVTAAAVAELDRHADAIAGVPPLPGTPEWEAEQGTDVPAQRETAWRLVAFRIGLAAGLDPLPHLVVLRHTGVSWDLIGRAAGITRQSAHERWAPRVAAVTAGRDPGTRP
;
A
#
# COMPACT_ATOMS: atom_id res chain seq x y z
N MET A 1 -15.51 34.95 24.06
CA MET A 1 -15.97 34.50 22.73
C MET A 1 -14.86 33.69 22.13
N THR A 2 -15.06 32.39 21.95
CA THR A 2 -14.12 31.53 21.25
C THR A 2 -14.14 31.91 19.78
N THR A 3 -12.97 32.16 19.18
CA THR A 3 -12.91 32.51 17.76
C THR A 3 -13.14 31.26 16.90
N ILE A 4 -13.46 31.43 15.61
CA ILE A 4 -13.60 30.30 14.68
C ILE A 4 -12.33 29.42 14.66
N PRO A 5 -11.10 29.99 14.58
CA PRO A 5 -9.87 29.19 14.70
C PRO A 5 -9.78 28.37 16.00
N ASP A 6 -10.09 28.96 17.15
CA ASP A 6 -10.03 28.26 18.44
C ASP A 6 -11.01 27.08 18.48
N HIS A 7 -12.19 27.22 17.88
CA HIS A 7 -13.16 26.14 17.79
C HIS A 7 -12.62 24.97 16.95
N VAL A 8 -12.06 25.24 15.76
CA VAL A 8 -11.52 24.19 14.86
C VAL A 8 -10.42 23.37 15.54
N LEU A 9 -9.60 23.99 16.39
CA LEU A 9 -8.54 23.29 17.14
C LEU A 9 -9.07 22.33 18.22
N THR A 10 -10.35 22.41 18.60
CA THR A 10 -10.96 21.55 19.62
C THR A 10 -11.84 20.43 19.05
N VAL A 11 -12.13 20.45 17.75
CA VAL A 11 -12.96 19.44 17.09
C VAL A 11 -12.17 18.14 16.93
N ASP A 12 -12.79 17.00 17.26
CA ASP A 12 -12.22 15.71 16.92
C ASP A 12 -12.30 15.46 15.41
N VAL A 13 -11.14 15.47 14.76
CA VAL A 13 -11.00 15.24 13.32
C VAL A 13 -10.83 13.77 12.94
N THR A 14 -10.78 12.85 13.92
CA THR A 14 -10.51 11.42 13.71
C THR A 14 -11.47 10.76 12.72
N PRO A 15 -12.80 11.00 12.78
CA PRO A 15 -13.72 10.43 11.80
C PRO A 15 -13.46 10.93 10.37
N ALA A 16 -13.17 12.22 10.22
CA ALA A 16 -12.86 12.82 8.93
C ALA A 16 -11.53 12.30 8.36
N ALA A 17 -10.49 12.19 9.19
CA ALA A 17 -9.20 11.63 8.80
C ALA A 17 -9.33 10.16 8.35
N THR A 18 -10.17 9.38 9.05
CA THR A 18 -10.47 7.99 8.68
C THR A 18 -11.17 7.91 7.32
N ALA A 19 -12.18 8.77 7.09
CA ALA A 19 -12.90 8.83 5.82
C ALA A 19 -11.98 9.23 4.66
N VAL A 20 -11.10 10.21 4.85
CA VAL A 20 -10.11 10.63 3.86
C VAL A 20 -9.14 9.49 3.52
N THR A 21 -8.65 8.78 4.54
CA THR A 21 -7.74 7.63 4.34
C THR A 21 -8.43 6.51 3.57
N ALA A 22 -9.67 6.16 3.94
CA ALA A 22 -10.45 5.14 3.25
C ALA A 22 -10.71 5.52 1.78
N ALA A 23 -11.04 6.79 1.51
CA ALA A 23 -11.24 7.27 0.15
C ALA A 23 -9.96 7.22 -0.69
N ALA A 24 -8.81 7.57 -0.11
CA ALA A 24 -7.51 7.49 -0.78
C ALA A 24 -7.15 6.04 -1.15
N VAL A 25 -7.36 5.09 -0.23
CA VAL A 25 -7.14 3.65 -0.50
C VAL A 25 -8.07 3.15 -1.60
N ALA A 26 -9.37 3.47 -1.53
CA ALA A 26 -10.33 3.04 -2.53
C ALA A 26 -10.04 3.61 -3.94
N GLU A 27 -9.50 4.83 -4.03
CA GLU A 27 -9.08 5.40 -5.31
C GLU A 27 -7.81 4.73 -5.85
N LEU A 28 -6.86 4.45 -4.97
CA LEU A 28 -5.65 3.72 -5.33
C LEU A 28 -5.99 2.31 -5.86
N ASP A 29 -6.92 1.60 -5.21
CA ASP A 29 -7.39 0.27 -5.62
C ASP A 29 -8.06 0.33 -6.99
N ARG A 30 -8.93 1.32 -7.25
CA ARG A 30 -9.54 1.53 -8.58
C ARG A 30 -8.50 1.71 -9.67
N HIS A 31 -7.46 2.51 -9.42
CA HIS A 31 -6.39 2.69 -10.40
C HIS A 31 -5.52 1.45 -10.55
N ALA A 32 -5.30 0.68 -9.49
CA ALA A 32 -4.57 -0.57 -9.55
C ALA A 32 -5.32 -1.62 -10.38
N ASP A 33 -6.64 -1.74 -10.20
CA ASP A 33 -7.51 -2.61 -11.02
C ASP A 33 -7.46 -2.23 -12.50
N ALA A 34 -7.51 -0.93 -12.80
CA ALA A 34 -7.47 -0.44 -14.18
C ALA A 34 -6.15 -0.77 -14.91
N ILE A 35 -5.04 -0.87 -14.17
CA ILE A 35 -3.70 -1.09 -14.75
C ILE A 35 -3.30 -2.57 -14.72
N ALA A 36 -3.52 -3.27 -13.60
CA ALA A 36 -3.14 -4.67 -13.42
C ALA A 36 -4.21 -5.65 -13.96
N GLY A 37 -5.42 -5.15 -14.21
CA GLY A 37 -6.58 -5.93 -14.60
C GLY A 37 -7.26 -6.58 -13.40
N VAL A 38 -8.57 -6.78 -13.53
CA VAL A 38 -9.37 -7.51 -12.54
C VAL A 38 -9.16 -9.02 -12.73
N PRO A 39 -8.98 -9.80 -11.67
CA PRO A 39 -8.92 -11.26 -11.76
C PRO A 39 -10.18 -11.87 -12.40
N PRO A 40 -10.07 -13.04 -13.05
CA PRO A 40 -11.25 -13.73 -13.58
C PRO A 40 -12.20 -14.13 -12.44
N LEU A 41 -13.50 -14.15 -12.73
CA LEU A 41 -14.51 -14.53 -11.75
C LEU A 41 -14.44 -16.04 -11.45
N PRO A 42 -14.65 -16.46 -10.19
CA PRO A 42 -14.69 -17.88 -9.85
C PRO A 42 -15.69 -18.67 -10.71
N GLY A 43 -15.24 -19.80 -11.26
CA GLY A 43 -16.04 -20.70 -12.10
C GLY A 43 -16.13 -20.32 -13.59
N THR A 44 -15.46 -19.26 -14.06
CA THR A 44 -15.33 -19.00 -15.50
C THR A 44 -14.23 -19.87 -16.13
N PRO A 45 -14.26 -20.10 -17.46
CA PRO A 45 -13.21 -20.85 -18.15
C PRO A 45 -11.80 -20.27 -17.93
N GLU A 46 -11.68 -18.95 -17.86
CA GLU A 46 -10.41 -18.26 -17.59
C GLU A 46 -9.92 -18.52 -16.17
N TRP A 47 -10.83 -18.54 -15.18
CA TRP A 47 -10.49 -18.87 -13.79
C TRP A 47 -10.06 -20.33 -13.63
N GLU A 48 -10.77 -21.25 -14.31
CA GLU A 48 -10.42 -22.69 -14.31
C GLU A 48 -9.06 -22.94 -14.95
N ALA A 49 -8.74 -22.22 -16.04
CA ALA A 49 -7.45 -22.33 -16.73
C ALA A 49 -6.26 -21.87 -15.87
N GLU A 50 -6.49 -20.99 -14.89
CA GLU A 50 -5.46 -20.53 -13.95
C GLU A 50 -5.27 -21.46 -12.75
N GLN A 51 -6.16 -22.44 -12.52
CA GLN A 51 -6.07 -23.34 -11.37
C GLN A 51 -4.80 -24.21 -11.42
N GLY A 52 -4.11 -24.29 -10.29
CA GLY A 52 -2.84 -25.03 -10.18
C GLY A 52 -1.64 -24.34 -10.83
N THR A 53 -1.79 -23.09 -11.29
CA THR A 53 -0.69 -22.27 -11.81
C THR A 53 -0.31 -21.15 -10.82
N ASP A 54 0.84 -20.52 -11.05
CA ASP A 54 1.28 -19.34 -10.27
C ASP A 54 0.63 -18.02 -10.74
N VAL A 55 -0.20 -18.05 -11.80
CA VAL A 55 -0.77 -16.85 -12.43
C VAL A 55 -1.56 -15.99 -11.42
N PRO A 56 -2.43 -16.54 -10.56
CA PRO A 56 -3.14 -15.74 -9.56
C PRO A 56 -2.19 -14.97 -8.62
N ALA A 57 -1.13 -15.63 -8.15
CA ALA A 57 -0.15 -15.00 -7.25
C ALA A 57 0.69 -13.92 -7.96
N GLN A 58 1.05 -14.14 -9.23
CA GLN A 58 1.73 -13.15 -10.05
C GLN A 58 0.86 -11.91 -10.29
N ARG A 59 -0.43 -12.10 -10.58
CA ARG A 59 -1.41 -11.02 -10.75
C ARG A 59 -1.56 -10.21 -9.47
N GLU A 60 -1.70 -10.88 -8.34
CA GLU A 60 -1.81 -10.23 -7.03
C GLU A 60 -0.56 -9.42 -6.69
N THR A 61 0.63 -9.95 -7.00
CA THR A 61 1.90 -9.24 -6.85
C THR A 61 1.98 -8.02 -7.76
N ALA A 62 1.59 -8.16 -9.03
CA ALA A 62 1.57 -7.06 -9.99
C ALA A 62 0.63 -5.94 -9.53
N TRP A 63 -0.58 -6.29 -9.09
CA TRP A 63 -1.55 -5.35 -8.54
C TRP A 63 -0.98 -4.58 -7.34
N ARG A 64 -0.36 -5.28 -6.38
CA ARG A 64 0.26 -4.63 -5.20
C ARG A 64 1.40 -3.69 -5.56
N LEU A 65 2.21 -4.05 -6.56
CA LEU A 65 3.29 -3.19 -7.04
C LEU A 65 2.75 -1.93 -7.72
N VAL A 66 1.67 -2.04 -8.48
CA VAL A 66 1.00 -0.89 -9.10
C VAL A 66 0.40 0.02 -8.01
N ALA A 67 -0.33 -0.55 -7.06
CA ALA A 67 -0.84 0.14 -5.88
C ALA A 67 0.24 0.93 -5.15
N PHE A 68 1.36 0.28 -4.82
CA PHE A 68 2.53 0.91 -4.21
C PHE A 68 3.10 2.06 -5.04
N ARG A 69 3.18 1.90 -6.37
CA ARG A 69 3.68 2.93 -7.29
C ARG A 69 2.79 4.17 -7.33
N ILE A 70 1.48 3.97 -7.39
CA ILE A 70 0.49 5.06 -7.37
C ILE A 70 0.57 5.79 -6.03
N GLY A 71 0.57 5.06 -4.92
CA GLY A 71 0.67 5.65 -3.59
C GLY A 71 1.93 6.50 -3.42
N LEU A 72 3.09 5.99 -3.85
CA LEU A 72 4.34 6.76 -3.84
C LEU A 72 4.26 8.02 -4.70
N ALA A 73 3.72 7.92 -5.92
CA ALA A 73 3.59 9.07 -6.82
C ALA A 73 2.61 10.13 -6.29
N ALA A 74 1.58 9.71 -5.55
CA ALA A 74 0.62 10.58 -4.89
C ALA A 74 1.12 11.16 -3.56
N GLY A 75 2.32 10.78 -3.09
CA GLY A 75 2.89 11.25 -1.82
C GLY A 75 2.28 10.60 -0.57
N LEU A 76 1.60 9.47 -0.72
CA LEU A 76 1.07 8.70 0.42
C LEU A 76 2.19 7.94 1.14
N ASP A 77 2.01 7.65 2.43
CA ASP A 77 2.97 6.83 3.16
C ASP A 77 3.02 5.43 2.54
N PRO A 78 4.18 4.97 2.03
CA PRO A 78 4.27 3.66 1.40
C PRO A 78 4.23 2.49 2.40
N LEU A 79 4.35 2.76 3.70
CA LEU A 79 4.55 1.71 4.71
C LEU A 79 3.46 0.62 4.72
N PRO A 80 2.15 0.92 4.63
CA PRO A 80 1.11 -0.12 4.57
C PRO A 80 1.32 -1.10 3.41
N HIS A 81 1.61 -0.59 2.21
CA HIS A 81 1.87 -1.42 1.03
C HIS A 81 3.17 -2.22 1.17
N LEU A 82 4.23 -1.61 1.72
CA LEU A 82 5.52 -2.25 1.92
C LEU A 82 5.44 -3.43 2.89
N VAL A 83 4.66 -3.30 3.97
CA VAL A 83 4.46 -4.40 4.93
C VAL A 83 3.83 -5.60 4.22
N VAL A 84 2.79 -5.39 3.43
CA VAL A 84 2.12 -6.46 2.68
C VAL A 84 3.05 -7.07 1.63
N LEU A 85 3.71 -6.24 0.80
CA LEU A 85 4.67 -6.70 -0.22
C LEU A 85 5.78 -7.55 0.40
N ARG A 86 6.33 -7.14 1.55
CA ARG A 86 7.39 -7.88 2.23
C ARG A 86 6.87 -9.16 2.88
N HIS A 87 5.65 -9.15 3.42
CA HIS A 87 5.00 -10.34 3.95
C HIS A 87 4.77 -11.40 2.86
N THR A 88 4.42 -10.99 1.64
CA THR A 88 4.24 -11.89 0.48
C THR A 88 5.54 -12.22 -0.24
N GLY A 89 6.71 -11.92 0.34
CA GLY A 89 8.02 -12.34 -0.18
C GLY A 89 8.62 -11.45 -1.28
N VAL A 90 7.99 -10.33 -1.64
CA VAL A 90 8.50 -9.42 -2.68
C VAL A 90 9.84 -8.82 -2.27
N SER A 91 10.87 -9.00 -3.09
CA SER A 91 12.24 -8.59 -2.75
C SER A 91 12.41 -7.06 -2.73
N TRP A 92 13.39 -6.59 -1.96
CA TRP A 92 13.80 -5.18 -1.97
C TRP A 92 14.29 -4.70 -3.34
N ASP A 93 14.77 -5.62 -4.19
CA ASP A 93 15.13 -5.29 -5.56
C ASP A 93 13.89 -4.91 -6.38
N LEU A 94 12.83 -5.73 -6.33
CA LEU A 94 11.60 -5.46 -7.07
C LEU A 94 10.88 -4.22 -6.51
N ILE A 95 10.88 -4.04 -5.19
CA ILE A 95 10.38 -2.83 -4.53
C ILE A 95 11.18 -1.59 -4.97
N GLY A 96 12.51 -1.68 -5.00
CA GLY A 96 13.38 -0.59 -5.47
C GLY A 96 13.05 -0.21 -6.91
N ARG A 97 12.98 -1.19 -7.81
CA ARG A 97 12.59 -0.96 -9.22
C ARG A 97 11.21 -0.33 -9.36
N ALA A 98 10.22 -0.80 -8.60
CA ALA A 98 8.89 -0.21 -8.59
C ALA A 98 8.91 1.26 -8.14
N ALA A 99 9.74 1.58 -7.14
CA ALA A 99 9.92 2.94 -6.65
C ALA A 99 10.88 3.82 -7.47
N GLY A 100 11.50 3.29 -8.54
CA GLY A 100 12.50 4.02 -9.33
C GLY A 100 13.82 4.27 -8.59
N ILE A 101 14.17 3.45 -7.60
CA ILE A 101 15.40 3.57 -6.80
C ILE A 101 16.16 2.24 -6.76
N THR A 102 17.40 2.26 -6.26
CA THR A 102 18.20 1.04 -6.11
C THR A 102 17.64 0.14 -5.00
N ARG A 103 17.94 -1.16 -5.09
CA ARG A 103 17.68 -2.14 -4.00
C ARG A 103 18.19 -1.64 -2.65
N GLN A 104 19.43 -1.14 -2.61
CA GLN A 104 20.07 -0.69 -1.37
C GLN A 104 19.32 0.51 -0.77
N SER A 105 19.01 1.50 -1.60
CA SER A 105 18.24 2.68 -1.17
C SER A 105 16.85 2.29 -0.63
N ALA A 106 16.18 1.32 -1.27
CA ALA A 106 14.90 0.81 -0.78
C ALA A 106 15.04 0.11 0.58
N HIS A 107 16.05 -0.77 0.71
CA HIS A 107 16.32 -1.50 1.95
C HIS A 107 16.64 -0.55 3.12
N GLU A 108 17.60 0.36 2.94
CA GLU A 108 18.02 1.30 3.99
C GLU A 108 16.86 2.21 4.43
N ARG A 109 16.04 2.67 3.49
CA ARG A 109 14.93 3.58 3.76
C ARG A 109 13.77 2.90 4.49
N TRP A 110 13.46 1.65 4.15
CA TRP A 110 12.19 1.04 4.55
C TRP A 110 12.30 -0.23 5.38
N ALA A 111 13.39 -0.99 5.30
CA ALA A 111 13.51 -2.23 6.07
C ALA A 111 13.36 -2.03 7.59
N PRO A 112 13.95 -0.98 8.21
CA PRO A 112 13.75 -0.73 9.64
C PRO A 112 12.29 -0.43 10.00
N ARG A 113 11.57 0.33 9.15
CA ARG A 113 10.16 0.68 9.37
C ARG A 113 9.25 -0.54 9.27
N VAL A 114 9.46 -1.38 8.25
CA VAL A 114 8.72 -2.64 8.09
C VAL A 114 9.00 -3.57 9.27
N ALA A 115 10.26 -3.71 9.69
CA ALA A 115 10.62 -4.55 10.83
C ALA A 115 10.01 -4.06 12.15
N ALA A 116 9.86 -2.75 12.34
CA ALA A 116 9.18 -2.18 13.50
C ALA A 116 7.71 -2.62 13.54
N VAL A 117 6.97 -2.43 12.44
CA VAL A 117 5.56 -2.83 12.34
C VAL A 117 5.38 -4.33 12.59
N THR A 118 6.19 -5.19 11.94
CA THR A 118 6.09 -6.64 12.12
C THR A 118 6.45 -7.09 13.54
N ALA A 119 7.30 -6.34 14.25
CA ALA A 119 7.64 -6.59 15.65
C ALA A 119 6.61 -6.00 16.64
N GLY A 120 5.53 -5.37 16.16
CA GLY A 120 4.54 -4.70 17.02
C GLY A 120 5.09 -3.42 17.69
N ARG A 121 6.18 -2.85 17.17
CA ARG A 121 6.71 -1.56 17.61
C ARG A 121 6.14 -0.47 16.73
N ASP A 122 5.47 0.50 17.34
CA ASP A 122 4.95 1.66 16.63
C ASP A 122 6.11 2.45 16.00
N PRO A 123 6.20 2.55 14.65
CA PRO A 123 7.28 3.27 13.98
C PRO A 123 7.17 4.80 14.15
N GLY A 124 6.14 5.31 14.83
CA GLY A 124 5.85 6.74 15.01
C GLY A 124 6.60 7.46 16.14
N THR A 125 7.32 6.76 17.02
CA THR A 125 8.08 7.43 18.10
C THR A 125 9.57 7.51 17.77
N ARG A 126 10.04 8.69 17.37
CA ARG A 126 11.44 9.08 17.61
C ARG A 126 11.52 9.87 18.93
N PRO A 127 12.61 9.72 19.69
CA PRO A 127 12.91 10.59 20.84
C PRO A 127 13.13 12.04 20.40
#